data_AF-A0A1F9ABN3-F1
#
_entry.id   AF-A0A1F9ABN3-F1
#
_cell.length_a   1.000
_cell.length_b   1.000
_cell.length_c   1.000
_cell.angle_alpha   90.00
_cell.angle_beta   90.00
_cell.angle_gamma   90.00
#
_symmetry.space_group_name_H-M   'P 1'
#
loop_
_entity.id
_entity.type
_entity.pdbx_description
1 polymer ?
#
loop_
_entity_poly.entity_id
_entity_poly.type
_entity_poly.pdbx_seq_one_letter_code
_entity_poly.pdbx_strand_id
1 'polypeptide(L)'
;MKKLLRLGSHAAIVSAGAGTGVEMGVAFQQFIQRRKVEGIEEMIQLALPFLTDRYGQYVREKKMEGLPSPEETDRQKEEAFPLSGVYFVLAGYSFRDRHQPYHLRLFGCDEEGMPLRSHPPSPIIVIPRSLSMEKRLDVEIQRRAALDDLSSLCLSFLKKRSAEEEVGPPFHVAAISPAGFKEMMKEEVER
;
A
#
# COMPACT_ATOMS: atom_id res chain seq x y z
N MET A 1 -1.99 7.00 11.89
CA MET A 1 -0.69 6.36 11.54
C MET A 1 -0.47 6.49 10.03
N LYS A 2 0.74 6.82 9.56
CA LYS A 2 1.00 7.09 8.14
C LYS A 2 1.16 5.77 7.37
N LYS A 3 0.30 5.52 6.37
CA LYS A 3 0.33 4.30 5.54
C LYS A 3 1.36 4.35 4.40
N LEU A 4 1.76 5.55 3.98
CA LEU A 4 2.75 5.80 2.94
C LEU A 4 4.11 6.09 3.57
N LEU A 5 5.05 5.16 3.41
CA LEU A 5 6.35 5.19 4.07
C LEU A 5 7.47 5.32 3.04
N ARG A 6 8.33 6.33 3.23
CA ARG A 6 9.55 6.50 2.43
C ARG A 6 10.59 5.45 2.83
N LEU A 7 11.03 4.64 1.89
CA LEU A 7 12.01 3.56 2.13
C LEU A 7 13.46 4.02 1.97
N GLY A 8 13.68 5.05 1.15
CA GLY A 8 15.01 5.61 0.88
C GLY A 8 14.88 6.91 0.10
N SER A 9 15.92 7.31 -0.62
CA SER A 9 15.89 8.52 -1.45
C SER A 9 14.94 8.41 -2.65
N HIS A 10 14.70 7.19 -3.15
CA HIS A 10 14.02 6.94 -4.43
C HIS A 10 12.98 5.81 -4.36
N ALA A 11 12.52 5.43 -3.16
CA ALA A 11 11.59 4.32 -2.98
C ALA A 11 10.61 4.59 -1.84
N ALA A 12 9.42 4.00 -1.94
CA ALA A 12 8.38 4.05 -0.94
C ALA A 12 7.55 2.76 -0.92
N ILE A 13 6.94 2.48 0.23
CA ILE A 13 5.93 1.43 0.41
C ILE A 13 4.64 2.04 0.94
N VAL A 14 3.51 1.54 0.44
CA VAL A 14 2.18 1.90 0.94
C VAL A 14 1.48 0.63 1.39
N SER A 15 0.88 0.64 2.57
CA SER A 15 -0.01 -0.43 3.02
C SER A 15 -1.48 -0.07 2.84
N ALA A 16 -2.28 -1.07 2.50
CA ALA A 16 -3.73 -0.98 2.37
C ALA A 16 -4.39 -2.28 2.87
N GLY A 17 -5.69 -2.24 3.10
CA GLY A 17 -6.43 -3.36 3.68
C GLY A 17 -6.45 -3.33 5.22
N ALA A 18 -6.37 -4.50 5.85
CA ALA A 18 -6.39 -4.65 7.29
C ALA A 18 -5.29 -3.80 7.98
N GLY A 19 -5.60 -3.28 9.17
CA GLY A 19 -4.78 -2.27 9.88
C GLY A 19 -3.32 -2.71 10.17
N THR A 20 -3.06 -4.01 10.15
CA THR A 20 -1.77 -4.65 10.45
C THR A 20 -0.69 -4.37 9.40
N GLY A 21 -1.10 -4.01 8.18
CA GLY A 21 -0.15 -3.67 7.12
C GLY A 21 0.74 -2.48 7.44
N VAL A 22 0.30 -1.55 8.30
CA VAL A 22 1.12 -0.37 8.66
C VAL A 22 2.35 -0.77 9.47
N GLU A 23 2.17 -1.60 10.49
CA GLU A 23 3.27 -2.04 11.36
C GLU A 23 4.29 -2.87 10.58
N MET A 24 3.82 -3.74 9.69
CA MET A 24 4.68 -4.50 8.79
C MET A 24 5.47 -3.60 7.83
N GLY A 25 4.84 -2.54 7.30
CA GLY A 25 5.50 -1.54 6.47
C GLY A 25 6.61 -0.79 7.21
N VAL A 26 6.36 -0.40 8.46
CA VAL A 26 7.37 0.23 9.33
C VAL A 26 8.50 -0.75 9.65
N ALA A 27 8.18 -2.01 9.97
CA ALA A 27 9.19 -3.03 10.21
C ALA A 27 10.06 -3.27 8.98
N PHE A 28 9.47 -3.28 7.78
CA PHE A 28 10.22 -3.41 6.53
C PHE A 28 11.13 -2.20 6.27
N GLN A 29 10.63 -0.99 6.49
CA GLN A 29 11.42 0.24 6.40
C GLN A 29 12.66 0.19 7.33
N GLN A 30 12.48 -0.23 8.58
CA GLN A 30 13.58 -0.37 9.52
C GLN A 30 14.57 -1.47 9.10
N PHE A 31 14.06 -2.58 8.57
CA PHE A 31 14.87 -3.71 8.10
C PHE A 31 15.82 -3.29 6.97
N ILE A 32 15.32 -2.61 5.94
CA ILE A 32 16.15 -2.16 4.81
C ILE A 32 17.13 -1.06 5.22
N GLN A 33 16.75 -0.17 6.14
CA GLN A 33 17.64 0.88 6.65
C GLN A 33 18.82 0.29 7.42
N ARG A 34 18.58 -0.69 8.30
CA ARG A 34 19.65 -1.38 9.04
C ARG A 34 20.61 -2.13 8.11
N ARG A 35 20.10 -2.68 7.02
CA ARG A 35 20.90 -3.37 5.99
C ARG A 35 21.53 -2.43 4.97
N LYS A 36 21.23 -1.12 5.02
CA LYS A 36 21.67 -0.10 4.06
C LYS A 36 21.31 -0.47 2.61
N VAL A 37 20.12 -1.04 2.42
CA VAL A 37 19.59 -1.34 1.09
C VAL A 37 19.04 -0.05 0.49
N GLU A 38 19.61 0.39 -0.63
CA GLU A 38 19.23 1.65 -1.30
C GLU A 38 18.55 1.42 -2.65
N GLY A 39 18.86 0.32 -3.34
CA GLY A 39 18.34 0.02 -4.69
C GLY A 39 16.96 -0.65 -4.66
N ILE A 40 16.06 -0.19 -5.52
CA ILE A 40 14.68 -0.70 -5.60
C ILE A 40 14.63 -2.19 -5.97
N GLU A 41 15.56 -2.71 -6.77
CA GLU A 41 15.60 -4.11 -7.18
C GLU A 41 15.88 -5.03 -5.99
N GLU A 42 16.83 -4.64 -5.14
CA GLU A 42 17.15 -5.38 -3.92
C GLU A 42 16.00 -5.28 -2.92
N MET A 43 15.36 -4.09 -2.79
CA MET A 43 14.15 -3.94 -1.99
C MET A 43 13.02 -4.87 -2.46
N ILE A 44 12.80 -4.99 -3.77
CA ILE A 44 11.79 -5.90 -4.36
C ILE A 44 12.10 -7.36 -4.01
N GLN A 45 13.36 -7.77 -4.13
CA GLN A 45 13.80 -9.14 -3.82
C GLN A 45 13.58 -9.48 -2.33
N LEU A 46 13.77 -8.50 -1.44
CA LEU A 46 13.62 -8.68 0.00
C LEU A 46 12.19 -8.52 0.51
N ALA A 47 11.35 -7.77 -0.20
CA ALA A 47 10.01 -7.40 0.27
C ALA A 47 9.11 -8.61 0.51
N LEU A 48 8.90 -9.46 -0.51
CA LEU A 48 7.95 -10.56 -0.40
C LEU A 48 8.34 -11.58 0.70
N PRO A 49 9.60 -12.08 0.78
CA PRO A 49 10.00 -12.97 1.86
C PRO A 49 9.82 -12.34 3.25
N PHE A 50 10.23 -11.08 3.42
CA PHE A 50 10.13 -10.37 4.70
C PHE A 50 8.67 -10.19 5.13
N LEU A 51 7.82 -9.69 4.23
CA LEU A 51 6.41 -9.44 4.52
C LEU A 51 5.68 -10.75 4.79
N THR A 52 6.03 -11.83 4.10
CA THR A 52 5.42 -13.16 4.31
C THR A 52 5.74 -13.70 5.70
N ASP A 53 7.00 -13.62 6.14
CA ASP A 53 7.39 -14.06 7.49
C ASP A 53 6.66 -13.24 8.58
N ARG A 54 6.62 -11.91 8.43
CA ARG A 54 5.93 -11.03 9.37
C ARG A 54 4.43 -11.27 9.42
N TYR A 55 3.79 -11.47 8.26
CA TYR A 55 2.38 -11.79 8.20
C TYR A 55 2.08 -13.15 8.88
N GLY A 56 2.93 -14.15 8.64
CA GLY A 56 2.80 -15.45 9.30
C GLY A 56 2.95 -15.39 10.81
N GLN A 57 3.83 -14.52 11.34
CA GLN A 57 3.95 -14.26 12.79
C GLN A 57 2.65 -13.65 13.33
N TYR A 58 2.16 -12.59 12.69
CA TYR A 58 0.91 -11.92 13.07
C TYR A 58 -0.28 -12.89 13.13
N VAL A 59 -0.46 -13.71 12.08
CA VAL A 59 -1.57 -14.69 12.02
C VAL A 59 -1.46 -15.73 13.14
N ARG A 60 -0.25 -16.13 13.53
CA ARG A 60 -0.05 -17.07 14.65
C ARG A 60 -0.36 -16.43 16.00
N GLU A 61 0.12 -15.21 16.24
CA GLU A 61 -0.12 -14.46 17.47
C GLU A 61 -1.62 -14.22 17.67
N LYS A 62 -2.32 -13.75 16.64
CA LYS A 62 -3.78 -13.55 16.68
C LYS A 62 -4.55 -14.85 16.98
N LYS A 63 -4.12 -15.99 16.42
CA LYS A 63 -4.70 -17.31 16.71
C LYS A 63 -4.47 -17.77 18.15
N MET A 64 -3.36 -17.37 18.77
CA MET A 64 -3.08 -17.67 20.19
C MET A 64 -3.86 -16.76 21.13
N GLU A 65 -4.14 -15.52 20.74
CA GLU A 65 -4.94 -14.56 21.50
C GLU A 65 -6.46 -14.79 21.37
N GLY A 66 -6.91 -15.45 20.30
CA GLY A 66 -8.33 -15.69 19.99
C GLY A 66 -8.79 -17.14 20.17
N LEU A 67 -8.69 -17.70 21.38
CA LEU A 67 -9.53 -18.83 21.79
C LEU A 67 -10.88 -18.27 22.27
N PRO A 68 -11.97 -18.33 21.50
CA PRO A 68 -13.27 -17.88 21.99
C PRO A 68 -13.81 -18.90 22.99
N SER A 69 -14.48 -18.44 24.04
CA SER A 69 -15.39 -19.31 24.77
C SER A 69 -16.55 -19.72 23.83
N PRO A 70 -17.18 -20.90 24.01
CA PRO A 70 -18.19 -21.41 23.08
C PRO A 70 -19.40 -20.49 22.80
N GLU A 71 -19.60 -19.43 23.59
CA GLU A 71 -20.81 -18.60 23.60
C GLU A 71 -20.76 -17.37 22.66
N GLU A 72 -19.60 -17.03 22.07
CA GLU A 72 -19.43 -15.78 21.29
C GLU A 72 -19.60 -15.93 19.77
N THR A 73 -19.85 -17.15 19.30
CA THR A 73 -19.75 -17.52 17.86
C THR A 73 -20.91 -17.01 16.99
N ASP A 74 -22.04 -16.62 17.58
CA ASP A 74 -23.26 -16.28 16.82
C ASP A 74 -23.51 -14.77 16.64
N ARG A 75 -22.82 -13.88 17.37
CA ARG A 75 -23.04 -12.42 17.27
C ARG A 75 -21.99 -11.66 16.44
N GLN A 76 -20.85 -12.27 16.13
CA GLN A 76 -19.74 -11.60 15.42
C GLN A 76 -19.68 -11.89 13.91
N LYS A 77 -20.60 -12.70 13.37
CA LYS A 77 -20.63 -13.03 11.93
C LYS A 77 -21.34 -11.97 11.06
N GLU A 78 -22.06 -11.03 11.65
CA GLU A 78 -22.86 -10.04 10.91
C GLU A 78 -22.17 -8.67 10.70
N GLU A 79 -20.94 -8.47 11.16
CA GLU A 79 -20.13 -7.26 10.91
C GLU A 79 -18.91 -7.51 9.98
N ALA A 80 -19.02 -8.44 9.04
CA ALA A 80 -18.07 -8.56 7.92
C ALA A 80 -18.43 -7.50 6.86
N PHE A 81 -17.56 -6.58 6.41
CA PHE A 81 -16.15 -6.76 6.07
C PHE A 81 -15.37 -5.43 6.15
N PRO A 82 -14.46 -5.22 7.11
CA PRO A 82 -13.25 -4.46 6.80
C PRO A 82 -12.40 -5.33 5.87
N LEU A 83 -11.74 -4.75 4.86
CA LEU A 83 -10.81 -5.46 3.96
C LEU A 83 -9.95 -6.48 4.74
N SER A 84 -10.32 -7.76 4.70
CA SER A 84 -9.63 -8.83 5.45
C SER A 84 -8.23 -9.09 4.89
N GLY A 85 -8.06 -8.79 3.61
CA GLY A 85 -6.78 -8.80 2.94
C GLY A 85 -5.81 -7.72 3.39
N VAL A 86 -4.52 -8.02 3.28
CA VAL A 86 -3.42 -7.07 3.50
C VAL A 86 -2.71 -6.87 2.17
N TYR A 87 -2.49 -5.62 1.79
CA TYR A 87 -1.83 -5.25 0.54
C TYR A 87 -0.69 -4.28 0.78
N PHE A 88 0.36 -4.42 -0.01
CA PHE A 88 1.53 -3.55 -0.04
C PHE A 88 1.84 -3.16 -1.47
N VAL A 89 1.93 -1.85 -1.70
CA VAL A 89 2.45 -1.30 -2.96
C VAL A 89 3.87 -0.83 -2.71
N LEU A 90 4.85 -1.46 -3.36
CA LEU A 90 6.25 -1.05 -3.36
C LEU A 90 6.54 -0.34 -4.69
N ALA A 91 7.01 0.90 -4.60
CA ALA A 91 7.36 1.71 -5.75
C ALA A 91 8.77 2.30 -5.61
N GLY A 92 9.49 2.44 -6.72
CA GLY A 92 10.78 3.10 -6.70
C GLY A 92 11.39 3.35 -8.07
N TYR A 93 12.46 4.12 -8.05
CA TYR A 93 13.27 4.46 -9.22
C TYR A 93 14.60 3.70 -9.18
N SER A 94 14.94 3.03 -10.29
CA SER A 94 16.20 2.35 -10.51
C SER A 94 17.19 3.24 -11.24
N PHE A 95 18.42 3.25 -10.73
CA PHE A 95 19.58 3.82 -11.43
C PHE A 95 20.33 2.78 -12.27
N ARG A 96 19.99 1.49 -12.14
CA ARG A 96 20.63 0.38 -12.83
C ARG A 96 19.93 0.07 -14.15
N ASP A 97 18.61 0.02 -14.16
CA ASP A 97 17.79 -0.19 -15.35
C ASP A 97 17.37 1.15 -15.95
N ARG A 98 18.10 1.60 -16.97
CA ARG A 98 17.78 2.86 -17.67
C ARG A 98 16.63 2.73 -18.66
N HIS A 99 16.27 1.51 -19.07
CA HIS A 99 15.18 1.28 -20.03
C HIS A 99 13.84 1.21 -19.34
N GLN A 100 13.80 0.66 -18.12
CA GLN A 100 12.62 0.61 -17.27
C GLN A 100 12.96 1.07 -15.85
N PRO A 101 13.25 2.37 -15.64
CA PRO A 101 13.72 2.86 -14.35
C PRO A 101 12.63 2.91 -13.28
N TYR A 102 11.35 2.94 -13.66
CA TYR A 102 10.25 2.98 -12.69
C TYR A 102 9.74 1.58 -12.40
N HIS A 103 9.74 1.20 -11.13
CA HIS A 103 9.23 -0.08 -10.66
C HIS A 103 8.00 0.13 -9.77
N LEU A 104 6.99 -0.69 -10.02
CA LEU A 104 5.79 -0.81 -9.21
C LEU A 104 5.49 -2.29 -8.98
N ARG A 105 5.29 -2.69 -7.72
CA ARG A 105 4.96 -4.05 -7.31
C ARG A 105 3.83 -4.03 -6.30
N LEU A 106 2.90 -4.95 -6.48
CA LEU A 106 1.81 -5.20 -5.55
C LEU A 106 2.05 -6.55 -4.89
N PHE A 107 2.09 -6.56 -3.56
CA PHE A 107 2.08 -7.77 -2.75
C PHE A 107 0.78 -7.79 -1.96
N GLY A 108 0.13 -8.95 -1.84
CA GLY A 108 -1.06 -9.03 -1.01
C GLY A 108 -1.70 -10.41 -0.98
N CYS A 109 -2.67 -10.54 -0.08
CA CYS A 109 -3.61 -11.64 -0.03
C CYS A 109 -5.02 -11.07 0.18
N ASP A 110 -6.01 -11.72 -0.42
CA ASP A 110 -7.40 -11.24 -0.35
C ASP A 110 -8.10 -11.75 0.92
N GLU A 111 -7.61 -12.86 1.49
CA GLU A 111 -8.17 -13.54 2.65
C GLU A 111 -7.17 -13.63 3.81
N GLU A 112 -7.67 -13.51 5.03
CA GLU A 112 -6.86 -13.66 6.23
C GLU A 112 -6.29 -15.09 6.34
N GLY A 113 -5.01 -15.21 6.70
CA GLY A 113 -4.33 -16.50 6.83
C GLY A 113 -3.82 -17.11 5.52
N MET A 114 -4.15 -16.53 4.37
CA MET A 114 -3.53 -16.92 3.09
C MET A 114 -2.13 -16.32 2.93
N PRO A 115 -1.18 -17.04 2.31
CA PRO A 115 0.15 -16.51 2.08
C PRO A 115 0.11 -15.26 1.18
N LEU A 116 0.92 -14.26 1.49
CA LEU A 116 1.11 -13.10 0.62
C LEU A 116 1.67 -13.55 -0.74
N ARG A 117 1.17 -12.95 -1.81
CA ARG A 117 1.62 -13.21 -3.18
C ARG A 117 2.04 -11.93 -3.86
N SER A 118 2.98 -12.04 -4.80
CA SER A 118 3.21 -10.97 -5.77
C SER A 118 2.10 -11.02 -6.82
N HIS A 119 1.50 -9.88 -7.08
CA HIS A 119 0.55 -9.69 -8.16
C HIS A 119 1.27 -9.11 -9.39
N PRO A 120 0.75 -9.35 -10.60
CA PRO A 120 1.33 -8.78 -11.82
C PRO A 120 1.41 -7.25 -11.73
N PRO A 121 2.48 -6.64 -12.27
CA PRO A 121 2.59 -5.19 -12.28
C PRO A 121 1.51 -4.60 -13.19
N SER A 122 0.69 -3.71 -12.63
CA SER A 122 -0.20 -2.82 -13.38
C SER A 122 0.37 -1.40 -13.29
N PRO A 123 0.31 -0.58 -14.35
CA PRO A 123 0.73 0.83 -14.28
C PRO A 123 -0.15 1.65 -13.33
N ILE A 124 -1.36 1.18 -13.05
CA ILE A 124 -2.33 1.84 -12.16
C ILE A 124 -2.84 0.81 -11.16
N ILE A 125 -2.78 1.17 -9.88
CA ILE A 125 -3.30 0.34 -8.77
C ILE A 125 -4.22 1.24 -7.94
N VAL A 126 -5.45 0.77 -7.72
CA VAL A 126 -6.44 1.43 -6.86
C VAL A 126 -6.92 0.41 -5.83
N ILE A 127 -6.93 0.78 -4.55
CA ILE A 127 -7.34 -0.09 -3.44
C ILE A 127 -8.28 0.68 -2.50
N PRO A 128 -9.54 0.23 -2.27
CA PRO A 128 -10.23 -0.86 -2.98
C PRO A 128 -10.33 -0.63 -4.50
N ARG A 129 -10.44 -1.71 -5.28
CA ARG A 129 -10.39 -1.63 -6.75
C ARG A 129 -11.52 -0.77 -7.31
N SER A 130 -11.19 0.13 -8.24
CA SER A 130 -12.17 0.99 -8.91
C SER A 130 -11.86 1.14 -10.40
N LEU A 131 -12.54 0.36 -11.24
CA LEU A 131 -12.35 0.37 -12.70
C LEU A 131 -12.60 1.74 -13.33
N SER A 132 -13.54 2.51 -12.78
CA SER A 132 -13.84 3.86 -13.28
C SER A 132 -12.69 4.81 -12.99
N MET A 133 -12.05 4.71 -11.82
CA MET A 133 -10.87 5.50 -11.50
C MET A 133 -9.65 5.06 -12.31
N GLU A 134 -9.42 3.76 -12.45
CA GLU A 134 -8.35 3.20 -13.28
C GLU A 134 -8.42 3.73 -14.71
N LYS A 135 -9.61 3.68 -15.35
CA LYS A 135 -9.83 4.21 -16.70
C LYS A 135 -9.59 5.72 -16.79
N ARG A 136 -10.03 6.50 -15.79
CA ARG A 136 -9.81 7.95 -15.77
C ARG A 136 -8.32 8.28 -15.68
N LEU A 137 -7.58 7.60 -14.82
CA LEU A 137 -6.13 7.77 -14.71
C LEU A 137 -5.41 7.37 -16.00
N ASP A 138 -5.83 6.29 -16.65
CA ASP A 138 -5.26 5.86 -17.93
C ASP A 138 -5.43 6.92 -19.02
N VAL A 139 -6.62 7.52 -19.13
CA VAL A 139 -6.88 8.63 -20.07
C VAL A 139 -5.97 9.83 -19.80
N GLU A 140 -5.79 10.23 -18.54
CA GLU A 140 -4.93 11.37 -18.19
C GLU A 140 -3.44 11.05 -18.42
N ILE A 141 -3.00 9.82 -18.18
CA ILE A 141 -1.64 9.36 -18.50
C ILE A 141 -1.39 9.40 -20.01
N GLN A 142 -2.33 8.92 -20.83
CA GLN A 142 -2.23 8.97 -22.30
C GLN A 142 -2.17 10.42 -22.82
N ARG A 143 -2.83 11.35 -22.13
CA ARG A 143 -2.78 12.79 -22.41
C ARG A 143 -1.52 13.49 -21.89
N ARG A 144 -0.65 12.77 -21.17
CA ARG A 144 0.56 13.30 -20.53
C ARG A 144 0.23 14.43 -19.55
N ALA A 145 -0.84 14.27 -18.78
CA ALA A 145 -1.22 15.22 -17.73
C ALA A 145 -0.06 15.46 -16.74
N ALA A 146 -0.03 16.65 -16.14
CA ALA A 146 0.98 16.96 -15.14
C ALA A 146 0.76 16.13 -13.85
N LEU A 147 1.82 15.91 -13.08
CA LEU A 147 1.72 15.19 -11.80
C LEU A 147 0.75 15.88 -10.84
N ASP A 148 0.68 17.22 -10.87
CA ASP A 148 -0.23 17.99 -10.02
C ASP A 148 -1.70 17.72 -10.39
N ASP A 149 -2.01 17.60 -11.69
CA ASP A 149 -3.36 17.25 -12.16
C ASP A 149 -3.75 15.83 -11.75
N LEU A 150 -2.84 14.87 -11.92
CA LEU A 150 -3.04 13.48 -11.48
C LEU A 150 -3.22 13.40 -9.96
N SER A 151 -2.44 14.17 -9.20
CA SER A 151 -2.56 14.22 -7.74
C SER A 151 -3.91 14.76 -7.29
N SER A 152 -4.39 15.82 -7.94
CA SER A 152 -5.68 16.45 -7.65
C SER A 152 -6.85 15.53 -8.01
N LEU A 153 -6.74 14.78 -9.11
CA LEU A 153 -7.69 13.74 -9.50
C LEU A 153 -7.76 12.62 -8.44
N CYS A 154 -6.62 12.11 -7.99
CA CYS A 154 -6.53 11.10 -6.93
C CYS A 154 -7.12 11.59 -5.60
N LEU A 155 -6.78 12.81 -5.18
CA LEU A 155 -7.31 13.40 -3.94
C LEU A 155 -8.82 13.60 -4.00
N SER A 156 -9.34 14.11 -5.12
CA SER A 156 -10.79 14.28 -5.32
C SER A 156 -11.52 12.94 -5.25
N PHE A 157 -10.93 11.88 -5.79
CA PHE A 157 -11.47 10.53 -5.69
C PHE A 157 -11.48 10.02 -4.24
N LEU A 158 -10.38 10.19 -3.50
CA LEU A 158 -10.28 9.78 -2.09
C LEU A 158 -11.27 10.55 -1.21
N LYS A 159 -11.44 11.87 -1.43
CA LYS A 159 -12.44 12.70 -0.73
C LYS A 159 -13.85 12.18 -0.94
N LYS A 160 -14.21 11.86 -2.19
CA LYS A 160 -15.53 11.29 -2.51
C LYS A 160 -15.75 9.95 -1.79
N ARG A 161 -14.77 9.05 -1.85
CA ARG A 161 -14.81 7.74 -1.18
C ARG A 161 -14.87 7.87 0.35
N SER A 162 -14.32 8.96 0.89
CA SER A 162 -14.39 9.22 2.32
C SER A 162 -15.76 9.69 2.79
N ALA A 163 -16.49 10.43 1.95
CA ALA A 163 -17.90 10.74 2.21
C ALA A 163 -18.79 9.48 2.15
N GLU A 164 -18.32 8.41 1.50
CA GLU A 164 -18.95 7.09 1.44
C GLU A 164 -18.44 6.14 2.54
N GLU A 165 -17.65 6.66 3.51
CA GLU A 165 -17.03 5.92 4.64
C GLU A 165 -16.10 4.75 4.25
N GLU A 166 -15.69 4.65 2.98
CA GLU A 166 -14.80 3.57 2.51
C GLU A 166 -13.32 3.82 2.82
N VAL A 167 -12.91 5.09 2.87
CA VAL A 167 -11.53 5.52 3.17
C VAL A 167 -11.55 6.74 4.10
N GLY A 168 -10.49 6.96 4.87
CA GLY A 168 -10.43 8.05 5.85
C GLY A 168 -9.20 8.95 5.67
N PRO A 169 -9.31 10.24 6.04
CA PRO A 169 -8.16 11.15 6.11
C PRO A 169 -7.21 10.79 7.27
N PRO A 170 -5.98 11.33 7.31
CA PRO A 170 -5.40 12.25 6.32
C PRO A 170 -5.02 11.56 5.01
N PHE A 171 -5.16 12.27 3.89
CA PHE A 171 -4.72 11.79 2.59
C PHE A 171 -3.27 12.20 2.34
N HIS A 172 -2.49 11.25 1.82
CA HIS A 172 -1.07 11.43 1.55
C HIS A 172 -0.80 11.21 0.08
N VAL A 173 -0.07 12.14 -0.55
CA VAL A 173 0.39 11.99 -1.93
C VAL A 173 1.88 12.23 -1.99
N ALA A 174 2.57 11.35 -2.71
CA ALA A 174 3.99 11.50 -3.01
C ALA A 174 4.28 11.06 -4.44
N ALA A 175 5.32 11.63 -5.02
CA ALA A 175 5.87 11.26 -6.31
C ALA A 175 7.29 10.74 -6.17
N ILE A 176 7.67 9.84 -7.06
CA ILE A 176 9.04 9.34 -7.21
C ILE A 176 9.51 9.72 -8.61
N SER A 177 10.66 10.36 -8.69
CA SER A 177 11.28 10.82 -9.93
C SER A 177 12.80 10.57 -9.88
N PRO A 178 13.56 10.85 -10.96
CA PRO A 178 15.02 10.79 -10.91
C PRO A 178 15.63 11.78 -9.89
N ALA A 179 14.88 12.82 -9.50
CA ALA A 179 15.27 13.78 -8.47
C ALA A 179 14.97 13.29 -7.03
N GLY A 180 14.33 12.13 -6.89
CA GLY A 180 13.98 11.54 -5.60
C GLY A 180 12.50 11.44 -5.31
N PHE A 181 12.24 10.94 -4.11
CA PHE A 181 10.93 10.92 -3.47
C PHE A 181 10.56 12.32 -2.97
N LYS A 182 9.38 12.81 -3.37
CA LYS A 182 8.82 14.09 -2.97
C LYS A 182 7.41 13.91 -2.43
N GLU A 183 7.18 14.32 -1.19
CA GLU A 183 5.80 14.46 -0.68
C GLU A 183 5.19 15.69 -1.36
N MET A 184 4.04 15.50 -2.00
CA MET A 184 3.39 16.56 -2.78
C MET A 184 2.39 17.31 -1.93
N MET A 185 1.56 16.60 -1.15
CA MET A 185 0.55 17.20 -0.27
C MET A 185 0.21 16.30 0.92
N LYS A 186 -0.11 16.94 2.05
CA LYS A 186 -0.83 16.35 3.18
C LYS A 186 -2.06 17.23 3.40
N GLU A 187 -3.24 16.70 3.11
CA GLU A 187 -4.48 17.38 3.47
C GLU A 187 -5.06 16.71 4.72
N GLU A 188 -5.13 17.49 5.80
CA GLU A 188 -5.93 17.18 6.98
C GLU A 188 -7.31 17.78 6.75
N VAL A 189 -8.36 16.96 6.84
CA VAL A 189 -9.73 17.49 6.87
C VAL A 189 -10.04 17.73 8.33
N GLU A 190 -10.15 19.01 8.74
CA GLU A 190 -10.74 19.37 10.03
C GLU A 190 -12.17 18.83 10.07
N ARG A 191 -12.49 18.07 11.12
CA ARG A 191 -13.83 17.54 11.37
C ARG A 191 -14.76 18.61 11.91
#